data_AF-A0A7W1TMB4-F1
#
_entry.id   AF-A0A7W1TMB4-F1
#
_cell.length_a   1.000
_cell.length_b   1.000
_cell.length_c   1.000
_cell.angle_alpha   90.00
_cell.angle_beta   90.00
_cell.angle_gamma   90.00
#
_symmetry.space_group_name_H-M   'P 1'
#
loop_
_entity.id
_entity.type
_entity.pdbx_description
1 polymer ?
#
loop_
_entity_poly.entity_id
_entity_poly.type
_entity_poly.pdbx_seq_one_letter_code
_entity_poly.pdbx_strand_id
1 'polypeptide(L)'
;MSIHMQAYEGTADLRRIAHLVQTFPDGNLHVVDLPYRLSSWAFDYPENVGLWEDEAGQLLAWAVLQTPFWAVDYAMHPSASDHGMLPEILAWARTRAQVIRDQPNGRPLWFVHVRADQTPQQRDLEQGGFRCIEHDGDAPWSGLYLTRVGNVPAPQPPLPDSFTIRPLGGEGEVAAYVDLHRSVFGSPNMTVAWRTRTLQPHL
;
A
#
# COMPACT_ATOMS: atom_id res chain seq x y z
N MET A 1 23.26 0.45 -16.23
CA MET A 1 22.59 1.35 -15.29
C MET A 1 22.89 0.82 -13.90
N SER A 2 23.57 1.58 -13.05
CA SER A 2 23.67 1.24 -11.63
C SER A 2 22.39 1.67 -10.93
N ILE A 3 21.95 0.84 -9.98
CA ILE A 3 20.80 1.09 -9.12
C ILE A 3 21.31 0.97 -7.70
N HIS A 4 20.90 1.89 -6.83
CA HIS A 4 21.27 1.85 -5.43
C HIS A 4 20.07 2.15 -4.56
N MET A 5 20.07 1.55 -3.36
CA MET A 5 19.01 1.75 -2.39
C MET A 5 19.34 2.96 -1.50
N GLN A 6 18.38 3.84 -1.31
CA GLN A 6 18.43 4.99 -0.41
C GLN A 6 17.53 4.78 0.80
N ALA A 7 17.90 5.42 1.92
CA ALA A 7 17.06 5.45 3.11
C ALA A 7 15.89 6.41 2.90
N TYR A 8 14.73 6.08 3.47
CA TYR A 8 13.58 6.97 3.49
C TYR A 8 13.78 8.10 4.52
N GLU A 9 13.56 9.34 4.09
CA GLU A 9 13.82 10.53 4.92
C GLU A 9 12.55 11.35 5.23
N GLY A 10 11.36 10.88 4.81
CA GLY A 10 10.08 11.46 5.21
C GLY A 10 9.27 12.05 4.05
N THR A 11 8.67 13.22 4.28
CA THR A 11 7.62 13.78 3.40
C THR A 11 8.10 14.08 1.97
N ALA A 12 9.38 14.42 1.78
CA ALA A 12 9.91 14.61 0.43
C ALA A 12 9.85 13.30 -0.39
N ASP A 13 10.19 12.17 0.22
CA ASP A 13 10.13 10.87 -0.42
C ASP A 13 8.69 10.38 -0.61
N LEU A 14 7.77 10.69 0.32
CA LEU A 14 6.34 10.37 0.12
C LEU A 14 5.81 11.00 -1.18
N ARG A 15 6.22 12.23 -1.49
CA ARG A 15 5.84 12.89 -2.76
C ARG A 15 6.48 12.21 -3.96
N ARG A 16 7.73 11.75 -3.87
CA ARG A 16 8.42 11.00 -4.93
C ARG A 16 7.76 9.65 -5.19
N ILE A 17 7.41 8.94 -4.11
CA ILE A 17 6.64 7.69 -4.14
C ILE A 17 5.30 7.89 -4.84
N ALA A 18 4.53 8.91 -4.42
CA ALA A 18 3.24 9.21 -5.03
C ALA A 18 3.37 9.61 -6.49
N HIS A 19 4.38 10.41 -6.83
CA HIS A 19 4.67 10.79 -8.21
C HIS A 19 4.96 9.58 -9.10
N LEU A 20 5.75 8.61 -8.63
CA LEU A 20 6.03 7.38 -9.38
C LEU A 20 4.74 6.60 -9.67
N VAL A 21 3.90 6.40 -8.66
CA VAL A 21 2.65 5.63 -8.80
C VAL A 21 1.64 6.36 -9.70
N GLN A 22 1.53 7.68 -9.59
CA GLN A 22 0.64 8.49 -10.44
C GLN A 22 1.11 8.52 -11.90
N THR A 23 2.42 8.48 -12.14
CA THR A 23 2.98 8.46 -13.49
C THR A 23 2.81 7.10 -14.15
N PHE A 24 2.89 6.01 -13.39
CA PHE A 24 2.78 4.64 -13.88
C PHE A 24 1.69 3.84 -13.14
N PRO A 25 0.41 4.22 -13.29
CA PRO A 25 -0.68 3.67 -12.49
C PRO A 25 -1.01 2.20 -12.84
N ASP A 26 -0.75 1.78 -14.07
CA ASP A 26 -1.17 0.46 -14.58
C ASP A 26 -0.56 -0.71 -13.80
N GLY A 27 0.62 -0.51 -13.21
CA GLY A 27 1.33 -1.51 -12.44
C GLY A 27 0.95 -1.56 -10.95
N ASN A 28 0.14 -0.64 -10.45
CA ASN A 28 -0.10 -0.48 -9.02
C ASN A 28 -1.60 -0.59 -8.68
N LEU A 29 -1.94 -1.52 -7.78
CA LEU A 29 -3.32 -1.74 -7.33
C LEU A 29 -3.85 -0.61 -6.43
N HIS A 30 -2.94 0.15 -5.83
CA HIS A 30 -3.22 1.13 -4.80
C HIS A 30 -3.19 2.56 -5.28
N VAL A 31 -3.32 2.83 -6.58
CA VAL A 31 -3.29 4.20 -7.13
C VAL A 31 -4.33 5.10 -6.45
N VAL A 32 -5.53 4.57 -6.18
CA VAL A 32 -6.65 5.35 -5.61
C VAL A 32 -6.51 5.52 -4.10
N ASP A 33 -6.13 4.48 -3.37
CA ASP A 33 -5.98 4.51 -1.91
C ASP A 33 -4.56 4.86 -1.45
N LEU A 34 -3.64 5.21 -2.36
CA LEU A 34 -2.26 5.53 -2.03
C LEU A 34 -2.14 6.58 -0.93
N PRO A 35 -2.91 7.69 -0.92
CA PRO A 35 -2.82 8.66 0.17
C PRO A 35 -3.15 8.08 1.55
N TYR A 36 -4.10 7.15 1.59
CA TYR A 36 -4.44 6.43 2.80
C TYR A 36 -3.32 5.47 3.24
N ARG A 37 -2.72 4.75 2.29
CA ARG A 37 -1.57 3.84 2.52
C ARG A 37 -0.32 4.58 3.01
N LEU A 38 -0.01 5.73 2.44
CA LEU A 38 1.16 6.56 2.79
C LEU A 38 0.97 7.33 4.11
N SER A 39 -0.28 7.51 4.56
CA SER A 39 -0.57 8.06 5.88
C SER A 39 -0.39 7.05 7.02
N SER A 40 -0.21 5.77 6.70
CA SER A 40 -0.14 4.71 7.69
C SER A 40 1.09 4.87 8.59
N TRP A 41 1.01 4.29 9.79
CA TRP A 41 2.14 4.28 10.73
C TRP A 41 3.29 3.36 10.30
N ALA A 42 3.20 2.67 9.15
CA ALA A 42 4.33 1.93 8.60
C ALA A 42 5.53 2.85 8.29
N PHE A 43 5.24 4.09 7.88
CA PHE A 43 6.25 5.11 7.57
C PHE A 43 6.87 5.77 8.81
N ASP A 44 6.41 5.43 10.02
CA ASP A 44 7.06 5.82 11.27
C ASP A 44 8.33 4.98 11.53
N TYR A 45 8.58 3.94 10.71
CA TYR A 45 9.75 3.08 10.73
C TYR A 45 10.50 3.20 9.40
N PRO A 46 11.37 4.21 9.22
CA PRO A 46 12.05 4.49 7.95
C PRO A 46 12.80 3.28 7.38
N GLU A 47 13.34 2.43 8.25
CA GLU A 47 14.08 1.23 7.86
C GLU A 47 13.18 0.12 7.27
N ASN A 48 11.86 0.26 7.40
CA ASN A 48 10.86 -0.60 6.77
C ASN A 48 10.46 -0.09 5.36
N VAL A 49 11.12 0.95 4.85
CA VAL A 49 10.90 1.54 3.53
C VAL A 49 12.21 1.44 2.73
N GLY A 50 12.13 0.91 1.51
CA GLY A 50 13.22 0.87 0.55
C GLY A 50 12.90 1.77 -0.63
N LEU A 51 13.88 2.59 -1.05
CA LEU A 51 13.81 3.44 -2.24
C LEU A 51 14.97 3.07 -3.16
N TRP A 52 14.72 2.82 -4.44
CA TRP A 52 15.75 2.47 -5.41
C TRP A 52 15.86 3.55 -6.46
N GLU A 53 17.08 4.06 -6.63
CA GLU A 53 17.38 5.17 -7.52
C GLU A 53 18.44 4.80 -8.55
N ASP A 54 18.34 5.40 -9.73
CA ASP A 54 19.43 5.38 -10.69
C ASP A 54 20.52 6.42 -10.35
N GLU A 55 21.57 6.44 -11.16
CA GLU A 55 22.69 7.39 -11.01
C GLU A 55 22.28 8.87 -11.16
N ALA A 56 21.12 9.15 -11.75
CA ALA A 56 20.57 10.50 -11.91
C ALA A 56 19.67 10.92 -10.73
N GLY A 57 19.47 10.06 -9.74
CA GLY A 57 18.58 10.29 -8.59
C GLY A 57 17.09 10.12 -8.92
N GLN A 58 16.78 9.52 -10.09
CA GLN A 58 15.41 9.19 -10.44
C GLN A 58 14.97 7.97 -9.63
N LEU A 59 13.85 8.10 -8.92
CA LEU A 59 13.23 6.99 -8.21
C LEU A 59 12.70 5.97 -9.23
N LEU A 60 13.30 4.79 -9.25
CA LEU A 60 12.91 3.67 -10.11
C LEU A 60 12.01 2.67 -9.41
N ALA A 61 12.10 2.54 -8.09
CA ALA A 61 11.17 1.72 -7.33
C ALA A 61 11.11 2.14 -5.87
N TRP A 62 10.04 1.72 -5.20
CA TRP A 62 9.94 1.76 -3.75
C TRP A 62 9.22 0.53 -3.25
N ALA A 63 9.45 0.21 -1.98
CA ALA A 63 8.72 -0.82 -1.27
C ALA A 63 8.60 -0.45 0.21
N VAL A 64 7.54 -0.90 0.86
CA VAL A 64 7.37 -0.76 2.30
C VAL A 64 6.73 -2.01 2.88
N LEU A 65 7.22 -2.43 4.04
CA LEU A 65 6.53 -3.41 4.87
C LEU A 65 5.34 -2.71 5.55
N GLN A 66 4.17 -2.77 4.91
CA GLN A 66 2.91 -2.24 5.41
C GLN A 66 2.38 -3.09 6.57
N THR A 67 3.00 -2.96 7.73
CA THR A 67 2.60 -3.67 8.94
C THR A 67 1.10 -3.58 9.30
N PRO A 68 0.40 -2.44 9.16
CA PRO A 68 -1.04 -2.38 9.43
C PRO A 68 -1.88 -3.28 8.51
N PHE A 69 -1.37 -3.61 7.33
CA PHE A 69 -2.06 -4.40 6.30
C PHE A 69 -1.46 -5.79 6.11
N TRP A 70 -0.37 -6.11 6.81
CA TRP A 70 0.40 -7.34 6.65
C TRP A 70 0.85 -7.54 5.20
N ALA A 71 1.14 -6.43 4.51
CA ALA A 71 1.43 -6.43 3.09
C ALA A 71 2.83 -5.88 2.79
N VAL A 72 3.40 -6.29 1.67
CA VAL A 72 4.50 -5.58 1.01
C VAL A 72 3.88 -4.77 -0.11
N ASP A 73 3.77 -3.47 0.10
CA ASP A 73 3.40 -2.57 -0.99
C ASP A 73 4.66 -2.16 -1.73
N TYR A 74 4.60 -2.14 -3.06
CA TYR A 74 5.68 -1.64 -3.88
C TYR A 74 5.14 -1.02 -5.17
N ALA A 75 5.97 -0.20 -5.81
CA ALA A 75 5.78 0.20 -7.20
C ALA A 75 7.14 0.33 -7.87
N MET A 76 7.15 0.19 -9.20
CA MET A 76 8.36 0.28 -10.00
C MET A 76 8.08 1.03 -11.28
N HIS A 77 9.06 1.80 -11.73
CA HIS A 77 9.12 2.34 -13.08
C HIS A 77 9.13 1.17 -14.09
N PRO A 78 8.43 1.27 -15.23
CA PRO A 78 8.35 0.16 -16.19
C PRO A 78 9.72 -0.37 -16.64
N SER A 79 10.69 0.52 -16.88
CA SER A 79 12.06 0.13 -17.27
C SER A 79 12.85 -0.58 -16.17
N ALA A 80 12.46 -0.48 -14.91
CA ALA A 80 13.15 -1.15 -13.80
C ALA A 80 12.96 -2.69 -13.85
N SER A 81 11.89 -3.15 -14.50
CA SER A 81 11.60 -4.59 -14.65
C SER A 81 12.70 -5.31 -15.43
N ASP A 82 13.24 -4.66 -16.46
CA ASP A 82 14.32 -5.20 -17.31
C ASP A 82 15.65 -5.35 -16.54
N HIS A 83 15.75 -4.75 -15.36
CA HIS A 83 16.92 -4.78 -14.49
C HIS A 83 16.76 -5.70 -13.27
N GLY A 84 15.71 -6.53 -13.23
CA GLY A 84 15.51 -7.49 -12.13
C GLY A 84 15.11 -6.83 -10.81
N MET A 85 14.46 -5.66 -10.87
CA MET A 85 14.10 -4.88 -9.68
C MET A 85 13.14 -5.62 -8.74
N LEU A 86 12.14 -6.34 -9.25
CA LEU A 86 11.20 -7.06 -8.37
C LEU A 86 11.89 -8.13 -7.53
N PRO A 87 12.73 -9.03 -8.08
CA PRO A 87 13.56 -9.92 -7.29
C PRO A 87 14.38 -9.21 -6.19
N GLU A 88 14.96 -8.04 -6.48
CA GLU A 88 15.71 -7.25 -5.50
C GLU A 88 14.82 -6.74 -4.36
N ILE A 89 13.65 -6.17 -4.69
CA ILE A 89 12.64 -5.73 -3.72
C ILE A 89 12.20 -6.90 -2.83
N LEU A 90 11.93 -8.07 -3.40
CA LEU A 90 11.49 -9.25 -2.64
C LEU A 90 12.60 -9.77 -1.72
N ALA A 91 13.85 -9.75 -2.17
CA ALA A 91 15.00 -10.11 -1.34
C ALA A 91 15.17 -9.13 -0.16
N TRP A 92 15.08 -7.82 -0.42
CA TRP A 92 15.10 -6.79 0.61
C TRP A 92 13.95 -6.98 1.62
N ALA A 93 12.72 -7.14 1.13
CA ALA A 93 11.53 -7.30 1.97
C ALA A 93 11.65 -8.54 2.88
N ARG A 94 12.18 -9.64 2.36
CA ARG A 94 12.45 -10.86 3.13
C ARG A 94 13.46 -10.61 4.24
N THR A 95 14.60 -10.02 3.91
CA THR A 95 15.64 -9.69 4.91
C THR A 95 15.07 -8.77 5.98
N ARG A 96 14.33 -7.73 5.59
CA ARG A 96 13.75 -6.80 6.55
C ARG A 96 12.68 -7.46 7.42
N ALA A 97 11.81 -8.28 6.84
CA ALA A 97 10.80 -9.05 7.56
C ALA A 97 11.42 -10.01 8.60
N GLN A 98 12.59 -10.58 8.32
CA GLN A 98 13.34 -11.38 9.30
C GLN A 98 13.84 -10.53 10.47
N VAL A 99 14.36 -9.32 10.21
CA VAL A 99 14.87 -8.42 11.26
C VAL A 99 13.75 -7.95 12.20
N ILE A 100 12.55 -7.70 11.68
CA ILE A 100 11.43 -7.21 12.50
C ILE A 100 10.53 -8.31 13.07
N ARG A 101 10.82 -9.59 12.79
CA ARG A 101 9.92 -10.71 13.13
C ARG A 101 9.45 -10.69 14.59
N ASP A 102 10.38 -10.45 15.51
CA ASP A 102 10.13 -10.50 16.95
C ASP A 102 9.83 -9.12 17.56
N GLN A 103 9.62 -8.11 16.72
CA GLN A 103 9.26 -6.76 17.12
C GLN A 103 7.73 -6.58 17.12
N PRO A 104 7.16 -5.56 17.81
CA PRO A 104 5.72 -5.31 17.83
C PRO A 104 5.10 -5.10 16.43
N ASN A 105 5.90 -4.62 15.47
CA ASN A 105 5.53 -4.42 14.08
C ASN A 105 5.89 -5.62 13.17
N GLY A 106 6.42 -6.70 13.74
CA GLY A 106 6.68 -7.96 13.05
C GLY A 106 5.39 -8.67 12.64
N ARG A 107 5.47 -9.45 11.56
CA ARG A 107 4.38 -10.30 11.09
C ARG A 107 4.89 -11.71 10.80
N PRO A 108 4.10 -12.76 11.09
CA PRO A 108 4.48 -14.13 10.79
C PRO A 108 4.49 -14.41 9.29
N LEU A 109 3.75 -13.59 8.52
CA LEU A 109 3.58 -13.70 7.08
C LEU A 109 3.33 -12.32 6.48
N TRP A 110 3.64 -12.19 5.20
CA TRP A 110 3.48 -10.96 4.43
C TRP A 110 2.82 -11.27 3.09
N PHE A 111 1.84 -10.45 2.72
CA PHE A 111 1.10 -10.60 1.48
C PHE A 111 1.57 -9.62 0.42
N VAL A 112 1.44 -10.01 -0.84
CA VAL A 112 1.60 -9.11 -1.97
C VAL A 112 0.32 -9.19 -2.79
N HIS A 113 -0.29 -8.05 -3.06
CA HIS A 113 -1.42 -7.98 -3.98
C HIS A 113 -0.89 -7.90 -5.41
N VAL A 114 -1.37 -8.81 -6.26
CA VAL A 114 -1.04 -8.87 -7.69
C VAL A 114 -2.33 -9.16 -8.45
N ARG A 115 -2.51 -8.51 -9.60
CA ARG A 115 -3.68 -8.76 -10.46
C ARG A 115 -3.50 -10.06 -11.25
N ALA A 116 -4.61 -10.70 -11.59
CA ALA A 116 -4.62 -11.93 -12.37
C ALA A 116 -3.96 -11.78 -13.76
N ASP A 117 -3.98 -10.58 -14.34
CA ASP A 117 -3.38 -10.26 -15.65
C ASP A 117 -1.87 -9.94 -15.58
N GLN A 118 -1.29 -9.84 -14.38
CA GLN A 118 0.14 -9.53 -14.16
C GLN A 118 0.99 -10.81 -14.09
N THR A 119 0.95 -11.62 -15.16
CA THR A 119 1.63 -12.93 -15.22
C THR A 119 3.14 -12.87 -14.95
N PRO A 120 3.91 -11.89 -15.46
CA PRO A 120 5.34 -11.78 -15.13
C PRO A 120 5.58 -11.59 -13.63
N GLN A 121 4.82 -10.69 -12.99
CA GLN A 121 4.94 -10.40 -11.57
C GLN A 121 4.55 -11.61 -10.70
N GLN A 122 3.51 -12.34 -11.08
CA GLN A 122 3.15 -13.59 -10.38
C GLN A 122 4.29 -14.60 -10.40
N ARG A 123 4.95 -14.77 -11.56
CA ARG A 123 6.10 -15.67 -11.70
C ARG A 123 7.28 -15.25 -10.82
N ASP A 124 7.61 -13.95 -10.82
CA ASP A 124 8.71 -13.42 -10.00
C ASP A 124 8.42 -13.57 -8.50
N LEU A 125 7.16 -13.40 -8.09
CA LEU A 125 6.71 -13.66 -6.72
C LEU A 125 6.89 -15.13 -6.33
N GLU A 126 6.48 -16.07 -7.18
CA GLU A 126 6.66 -17.50 -6.95
C GLU A 126 8.15 -17.89 -6.85
N GLN A 127 8.99 -17.36 -7.74
CA GLN A 127 10.45 -17.53 -7.66
C GLN A 127 11.03 -16.89 -6.39
N GLY A 128 10.42 -15.79 -5.93
CA GLY A 128 10.67 -15.16 -4.64
C GLY A 128 10.11 -15.92 -3.44
N GLY A 129 9.54 -17.11 -3.63
CA GLY A 129 9.04 -17.97 -2.56
C GLY A 129 7.66 -17.59 -2.01
N PHE A 130 6.95 -16.67 -2.68
CA PHE A 130 5.53 -16.42 -2.39
C PHE A 130 4.67 -17.53 -2.99
N ARG A 131 3.49 -17.74 -2.41
CA ARG A 131 2.50 -18.70 -2.90
C ARG A 131 1.19 -17.97 -3.15
N CYS A 132 0.55 -18.25 -4.28
CA CYS A 132 -0.80 -17.78 -4.54
C CYS A 132 -1.80 -18.48 -3.60
N ILE A 133 -2.64 -17.70 -2.91
CA ILE A 133 -3.64 -18.20 -1.95
C ILE A 133 -5.07 -18.20 -2.49
N GLU A 134 -5.28 -17.82 -3.76
CA GLU A 134 -6.62 -17.72 -4.37
C GLU A 134 -7.37 -19.07 -4.33
N HIS A 135 -6.63 -20.18 -4.43
CA HIS A 135 -7.19 -21.53 -4.46
C HIS A 135 -6.54 -22.45 -3.41
N ASP A 136 -5.81 -21.90 -2.44
CA ASP A 136 -4.97 -22.68 -1.52
C ASP A 136 -5.50 -22.66 -0.08
N GLY A 137 -5.35 -23.81 0.59
CA GLY A 137 -5.65 -23.99 2.00
C GLY A 137 -7.15 -24.08 2.33
N ASP A 138 -7.44 -24.02 3.64
CA ASP A 138 -8.80 -24.15 4.17
C ASP A 138 -9.64 -22.85 4.04
N ALA A 139 -9.02 -21.75 3.58
CA ALA A 139 -9.63 -20.44 3.45
C ALA A 139 -9.08 -19.68 2.23
N PRO A 140 -9.45 -20.08 1.00
CA PRO A 140 -9.06 -19.37 -0.21
C PRO A 140 -9.52 -17.91 -0.15
N TRP A 141 -8.69 -17.00 -0.64
CA TRP A 141 -8.99 -15.57 -0.61
C TRP A 141 -8.55 -14.87 -1.90
N SER A 142 -9.44 -14.03 -2.45
CA SER A 142 -9.15 -13.13 -3.55
C SER A 142 -9.89 -11.80 -3.41
N GLY A 143 -9.35 -10.77 -4.06
CA GLY A 143 -9.98 -9.46 -4.17
C GLY A 143 -10.58 -9.24 -5.56
N LEU A 144 -11.69 -8.51 -5.63
CA LEU A 144 -12.27 -8.07 -6.89
C LEU A 144 -11.96 -6.59 -7.11
N TYR A 145 -11.32 -6.27 -8.23
CA TYR A 145 -11.09 -4.89 -8.65
C TYR A 145 -12.26 -4.44 -9.54
N LEU A 146 -13.10 -3.55 -9.01
CA LEU A 146 -14.30 -3.06 -9.70
C LEU A 146 -14.02 -1.68 -10.32
N THR A 147 -14.38 -1.52 -11.60
CA THR A 147 -14.28 -0.24 -12.31
C THR A 147 -15.66 0.25 -12.73
N ARG A 148 -15.85 1.57 -12.72
CA ARG A 148 -17.05 2.22 -13.22
C ARG A 148 -16.66 3.48 -13.99
N VAL A 149 -17.23 3.66 -15.17
CA VAL A 149 -17.00 4.86 -15.97
C VAL A 149 -17.64 6.06 -15.25
N GLY A 150 -16.82 7.07 -14.93
CA GLY A 150 -17.23 8.20 -14.08
C GLY A 150 -18.25 9.16 -14.71
N ASN A 151 -18.46 9.12 -16.02
CA ASN A 151 -19.41 9.97 -16.72
C ASN A 151 -20.86 9.44 -16.72
N VAL A 152 -21.09 8.24 -16.19
CA VAL A 152 -22.44 7.70 -16.02
C VAL A 152 -22.98 8.13 -14.65
N PRO A 153 -24.12 8.84 -14.55
CA PRO A 153 -24.71 9.19 -13.26
C PRO A 153 -24.95 7.94 -12.41
N ALA A 154 -24.61 8.00 -11.12
CA ALA A 154 -24.91 6.91 -10.20
C ALA A 154 -26.41 6.91 -9.87
N PRO A 155 -27.04 5.73 -9.70
CA PRO A 155 -28.38 5.67 -9.11
C PRO A 155 -28.38 6.36 -7.75
N GLN A 156 -29.42 7.14 -7.45
CA GLN A 156 -29.62 7.73 -6.13
C GLN A 156 -30.58 6.85 -5.33
N PRO A 157 -30.08 5.95 -4.47
CA PRO A 157 -30.95 5.16 -3.61
C PRO A 157 -31.68 6.09 -2.62
N PRO A 158 -32.92 5.76 -2.23
CA PRO A 158 -33.63 6.54 -1.22
C PRO A 158 -32.87 6.47 0.11
N LEU A 159 -32.62 7.63 0.71
CA LEU A 159 -32.07 7.73 2.06
C LEU A 159 -33.23 7.63 3.07
N PRO A 160 -33.17 6.74 4.08
CA PRO A 160 -34.21 6.71 5.10
C PRO A 160 -34.28 8.04 5.86
N ASP A 161 -35.48 8.47 6.24
CA ASP A 161 -35.75 9.79 6.85
C ASP A 161 -34.94 10.08 8.12
N SER A 162 -34.46 9.02 8.81
CA SER A 162 -33.63 9.13 10.01
C SER A 162 -32.14 9.36 9.75
N PHE A 163 -31.71 9.43 8.48
CA PHE A 163 -30.30 9.60 8.10
C PHE A 163 -30.07 10.91 7.35
N THR A 164 -28.86 11.44 7.50
CA THR A 164 -28.36 12.57 6.71
C THR A 164 -26.94 12.26 6.26
N ILE A 165 -26.62 12.58 5.01
CA ILE A 165 -25.27 12.43 4.46
C ILE A 165 -24.63 13.82 4.38
N ARG A 166 -23.41 13.94 4.89
CA ARG A 166 -22.56 15.14 4.78
C ARG A 166 -21.09 14.75 4.71
N PRO A 167 -20.21 15.65 4.25
CA PRO A 167 -18.77 15.46 4.39
C PRO A 167 -18.35 15.33 5.85
N LEU A 168 -17.19 14.70 6.06
CA LEU A 168 -16.53 14.67 7.37
C LEU A 168 -16.21 16.10 7.82
N GLY A 169 -16.51 16.41 9.07
CA GLY A 169 -16.30 17.71 9.72
C GLY A 169 -14.85 17.99 10.14
N GLY A 170 -13.87 17.34 9.50
CA GLY A 170 -12.45 17.54 9.79
C GLY A 170 -11.96 16.88 11.08
N GLU A 171 -10.94 17.49 11.70
CA GLU A 171 -10.19 16.90 12.82
C GLU A 171 -11.05 16.60 14.05
N GLY A 172 -12.07 17.42 14.32
CA GLY A 172 -12.98 17.24 15.45
C GLY A 172 -13.76 15.91 15.43
N GLU A 173 -13.86 15.25 14.28
CA GLU A 173 -14.58 13.99 14.11
C GLU A 173 -13.67 12.76 14.05
N VAL A 174 -12.35 12.93 14.17
CA VAL A 174 -11.37 11.84 14.04
C VAL A 174 -11.60 10.74 15.07
N ALA A 175 -11.83 11.09 16.34
CA ALA A 175 -12.04 10.09 17.40
C ALA A 175 -13.29 9.23 17.12
N ALA A 176 -14.42 9.88 16.80
CA ALA A 176 -15.66 9.19 16.47
C ALA A 176 -15.53 8.30 15.22
N TYR A 177 -14.78 8.75 14.21
CA TYR A 177 -14.48 7.95 13.04
C TYR A 177 -13.69 6.68 13.40
N VAL A 178 -12.64 6.83 14.21
CA VAL A 178 -11.79 5.70 14.64
C VAL A 178 -12.59 4.70 15.45
N ASP A 179 -13.44 5.16 16.36
CA ASP A 179 -14.31 4.29 17.17
C ASP A 179 -15.28 3.48 16.29
N LEU A 180 -15.95 4.15 15.35
CA LEU A 180 -16.84 3.48 14.40
C LEU A 180 -16.08 2.48 13.53
N HIS A 181 -14.93 2.85 12.97
CA HIS A 181 -14.12 1.97 12.15
C HIS A 181 -13.70 0.71 12.92
N ARG A 182 -13.20 0.87 14.15
CA ARG A 182 -12.80 -0.26 15.00
C ARG A 182 -13.99 -1.17 15.34
N SER A 183 -15.16 -0.57 15.63
CA SER A 183 -16.39 -1.31 15.89
C SER A 183 -16.85 -2.15 14.69
N VAL A 184 -16.75 -1.61 13.48
CA VAL A 184 -17.24 -2.28 12.27
C VAL A 184 -16.26 -3.34 11.76
N PHE A 185 -14.96 -3.02 11.75
CA PHE A 185 -13.93 -3.91 11.20
C PHE A 185 -13.30 -4.85 12.24
N GLY A 186 -13.59 -4.68 13.52
CA GLY A 186 -13.09 -5.56 14.59
C GLY A 186 -11.56 -5.54 14.76
N SER A 187 -10.88 -4.48 14.30
CA SER A 187 -9.42 -4.37 14.34
C SER A 187 -8.96 -3.08 15.02
N PRO A 188 -7.91 -3.12 15.86
CA PRO A 188 -7.36 -1.93 16.51
C PRO A 188 -6.43 -1.10 15.61
N ASN A 189 -6.12 -1.55 14.39
CA ASN A 189 -5.07 -0.97 13.53
C ASN A 189 -5.31 0.50 13.16
N MET A 190 -6.57 0.90 12.98
CA MET A 190 -6.93 2.30 12.76
C MET A 190 -6.68 3.10 14.03
N THR A 191 -5.92 4.18 13.96
CA THR A 191 -5.59 5.03 15.12
C THR A 191 -5.97 6.49 14.84
N VAL A 192 -6.13 7.27 15.92
CA VAL A 192 -6.34 8.73 15.83
C VAL A 192 -5.20 9.39 15.07
N ALA A 193 -3.95 9.02 15.35
CA ALA A 193 -2.78 9.58 14.68
C ALA A 193 -2.79 9.30 13.17
N TRP A 194 -3.04 8.05 12.75
CA TRP A 194 -3.14 7.69 11.35
C TRP A 194 -4.31 8.44 10.68
N ARG A 195 -5.51 8.40 11.28
CA ARG A 195 -6.67 9.09 10.70
C ARG A 195 -6.45 10.60 10.58
N THR A 196 -5.77 11.21 11.54
CA THR A 196 -5.40 12.64 11.47
C THR A 196 -4.50 12.93 10.26
N ARG A 197 -3.49 12.09 10.01
CA ARG A 197 -2.60 12.24 8.83
C ARG A 197 -3.35 12.21 7.50
N THR A 198 -4.42 11.41 7.40
CA THR A 198 -5.23 11.34 6.17
C THR A 198 -6.02 12.61 5.86
N LEU A 199 -6.13 13.55 6.81
CA LEU A 199 -6.79 14.84 6.62
C LEU A 199 -5.81 15.93 6.15
N GLN A 200 -4.52 15.61 6.14
CA GLN A 200 -3.47 16.55 5.79
C GLN A 200 -3.11 16.45 4.31
N PRO A 201 -2.73 17.56 3.66
CA PRO A 201 -2.45 17.61 2.22
C PRO A 201 -1.04 17.08 1.87
N HIS A 202 -0.56 16.03 2.54
CA HIS A 202 0.85 15.61 2.48
C HIS A 202 1.29 14.94 1.15
N LEU A 203 0.40 14.89 0.15
CA LEU A 203 0.63 14.29 -1.17
C LEU A 203 0.00 15.14 -2.27
#